data_AF-A0A2I0K326-F1
#
_entry.id   AF-A0A2I0K326-F1
#
_cell.length_a   1.000
_cell.length_b   1.000
_cell.length_c   1.000
_cell.angle_alpha   90.00
_cell.angle_beta   90.00
_cell.angle_gamma   90.00
#
_symmetry.space_group_name_H-M   'P 1'
#
loop_
_entity.id
_entity.type
_entity.pdbx_description
1 polymer ?
#
loop_
_entity_poly.entity_id
_entity_poly.type
_entity_poly.pdbx_seq_one_letter_code
_entity_poly.pdbx_strand_id
1 'polypeptide(L)'
;VYGAEYVSLHVRKSNRAAFNLYTETLGYKIHDVEAKYYADGEDAYDMRKQLKGKQSHQHHHHHHHHHHHHHGGGCCSGEVKSDPKTDSKANPSKAG
;
A
#
# COMPACT_ATOMS: atom_id res chain seq x y z
N VAL A 1 2.99 4.62 -32.65
CA VAL A 1 2.97 4.43 -31.18
C VAL A 1 3.53 5.70 -30.54
N TYR A 2 2.87 6.25 -29.52
CA TYR A 2 3.32 7.47 -28.84
C TYR A 2 4.23 7.09 -27.65
N GLY A 3 5.46 7.59 -27.62
CA GLY A 3 6.47 7.26 -26.59
C GLY A 3 6.30 8.07 -25.31
N ALA A 4 5.10 8.12 -24.74
CA ALA A 4 4.81 8.92 -23.55
C ALA A 4 5.59 8.42 -22.32
N GLU A 5 6.15 9.35 -21.56
CA GLU A 5 6.96 9.03 -20.37
C GLU A 5 6.13 8.90 -19.10
N TYR A 6 5.07 9.70 -19.00
CA TYR A 6 4.14 9.73 -17.87
C TYR A 6 2.74 10.11 -18.34
N VAL A 7 1.76 9.87 -17.46
CA VAL A 7 0.40 10.39 -17.58
C VAL A 7 0.19 11.43 -16.49
N SER A 8 -0.46 12.55 -16.81
CA SER A 8 -0.82 13.60 -15.88
C SER A 8 -2.34 13.79 -15.79
N LEU A 9 -2.81 14.33 -14.66
CA LEU A 9 -4.21 14.69 -14.42
C LEU A 9 -4.30 15.78 -13.34
N HIS A 10 -5.45 16.44 -13.23
CA HIS A 10 -5.73 17.45 -12.22
C HIS A 10 -6.83 17.01 -11.26
N VAL A 11 -6.61 17.14 -9.95
CA VAL A 11 -7.61 16.81 -8.91
C VAL A 11 -7.94 18.04 -8.07
N ARG A 12 -9.23 18.32 -7.88
CA ARG A 12 -9.73 19.32 -6.92
C ARG A 12 -9.16 19.10 -5.52
N LYS A 13 -8.65 20.15 -4.88
CA LYS A 13 -8.13 20.08 -3.50
C LYS A 13 -9.16 19.54 -2.51
N SER A 14 -10.42 19.89 -2.70
CA SER A 14 -11.54 19.47 -1.84
C SER A 14 -11.95 18.01 -2.05
N ASN A 15 -11.63 17.40 -3.20
CA ASN A 15 -12.05 16.04 -3.53
C ASN A 15 -11.12 14.99 -2.91
N ARG A 16 -11.32 14.74 -1.61
CA ARG A 16 -10.54 13.77 -0.83
C ARG A 16 -10.63 12.34 -1.37
N ALA A 17 -11.79 11.94 -1.89
CA ALA A 17 -11.99 10.59 -2.42
C ALA A 17 -11.13 10.35 -3.67
N ALA A 18 -11.17 11.27 -4.64
CA ALA A 18 -10.33 11.20 -5.83
C ALA A 18 -8.84 11.30 -5.47
N PHE A 19 -8.49 12.18 -4.52
CA PHE A 19 -7.12 12.29 -4.04
C PHE A 19 -6.57 10.93 -3.55
N ASN A 20 -7.30 10.22 -2.68
CA ASN A 20 -6.87 8.91 -2.19
C ASN A 20 -6.82 7.87 -3.31
N LEU A 21 -7.81 7.85 -4.20
CA LEU A 21 -7.82 6.93 -5.35
C LEU A 21 -6.55 7.09 -6.20
N TYR A 22 -6.22 8.33 -6.58
CA TYR A 22 -5.08 8.56 -7.47
C TYR A 22 -3.74 8.35 -6.77
N THR A 23 -3.62 8.76 -5.50
CA THR A 23 -2.34 8.66 -4.76
C THR A 23 -2.11 7.26 -4.18
N GLU A 24 -3.06 6.74 -3.40
CA GLU A 24 -2.89 5.49 -2.64
C GLU A 24 -3.12 4.26 -3.51
N THR A 25 -4.15 4.28 -4.36
CA THR A 25 -4.52 3.09 -5.15
C THR A 25 -3.79 3.04 -6.49
N LEU A 26 -3.76 4.15 -7.22
CA LEU A 26 -3.21 4.19 -8.58
C LEU A 26 -1.74 4.63 -8.64
N GLY A 27 -1.18 5.14 -7.54
CA GLY A 27 0.25 5.47 -7.43
C GLY A 27 0.67 6.73 -8.19
N TYR A 28 -0.24 7.68 -8.41
CA TYR A 28 0.10 9.02 -8.87
C TYR A 28 0.77 9.81 -7.75
N LYS A 29 1.68 10.72 -8.12
CA LYS A 29 2.35 11.63 -7.19
C LYS A 29 1.97 13.07 -7.52
N ILE A 30 1.82 13.89 -6.50
CA ILE A 30 1.64 15.35 -6.67
C ILE A 30 2.94 15.88 -7.29
N HIS A 31 2.79 16.53 -8.44
CA HIS A 31 3.86 17.25 -9.11
C HIS A 31 3.85 18.73 -8.72
N ASP A 32 2.65 19.35 -8.70
CA ASP A 32 2.50 20.75 -8.27
C ASP A 32 1.06 21.04 -7.79
N VAL A 33 0.86 22.24 -7.24
CA VAL A 33 -0.45 22.80 -6.89
C VAL A 33 -0.73 24.02 -7.75
N GLU A 34 -1.76 23.93 -8.59
CA GLU A 34 -2.18 25.02 -9.46
C GLU A 34 -3.25 25.87 -8.78
N ALA A 35 -2.92 27.12 -8.47
CA ALA A 35 -3.83 28.04 -7.81
C ALA A 35 -4.98 28.45 -8.72
N LYS A 36 -6.22 28.44 -8.19
CA LYS A 36 -7.43 28.84 -8.94
C LYS A 36 -7.59 28.15 -10.30
N TYR A 37 -7.23 26.88 -10.39
CA TYR A 37 -7.32 26.10 -11.64
C TYR A 37 -8.77 25.94 -12.12
N TYR A 38 -9.71 25.75 -11.19
CA TYR A 38 -11.13 25.62 -11.52
C TYR A 38 -11.83 26.99 -11.60
N ALA A 39 -12.93 27.05 -12.34
CA ALA A 39 -13.67 28.29 -12.60
C ALA A 39 -14.25 28.97 -11.35
N ASP A 40 -14.46 28.21 -10.28
CA ASP A 40 -14.87 28.68 -8.95
C ASP A 40 -13.69 29.21 -8.11
N GLY A 41 -12.48 29.20 -8.67
CA GLY A 41 -11.26 29.60 -7.99
C GLY A 41 -10.67 28.51 -7.09
N GLU A 42 -11.18 27.28 -7.13
CA GLU A 42 -10.57 26.18 -6.40
C GLU A 42 -9.22 25.78 -7.01
N ASP A 43 -8.24 25.54 -6.14
CA ASP A 43 -6.93 25.01 -6.53
C ASP A 43 -7.02 23.53 -6.98
N ALA A 44 -6.08 23.12 -7.82
CA ALA A 44 -5.91 21.74 -8.24
C ALA A 44 -4.54 21.17 -7.86
N TYR A 45 -4.47 19.87 -7.63
CA TYR A 45 -3.22 19.12 -7.65
C TYR A 45 -2.93 18.66 -9.09
N ASP A 46 -1.80 19.07 -9.68
CA ASP A 46 -1.22 18.40 -10.86
C ASP A 46 -0.57 17.10 -10.37
N MET A 47 -1.07 15.96 -10.84
CA MET A 47 -0.61 14.64 -10.44
C MET A 47 -0.06 13.87 -11.62
N ARG A 48 1.06 13.16 -11.42
CA ARG A 48 1.74 12.41 -12.49
C ARG A 48 2.05 10.97 -12.10
N LYS A 49 1.93 10.06 -13.06
CA LYS A 49 2.37 8.66 -12.96
C LYS A 49 3.28 8.31 -14.12
N GLN A 50 4.50 7.87 -13.81
CA GLN A 50 5.46 7.42 -14.81
C GLN A 50 4.98 6.12 -15.48
N LEU A 51 5.11 6.04 -16.80
CA LEU A 51 4.72 4.89 -17.63
C LEU A 51 5.88 3.91 -17.85
N LYS A 52 7.13 4.37 -17.73
CA LYS A 52 8.32 3.53 -17.94
C LYS A 52 8.56 2.61 -16.72
N GLY A 53 8.80 1.33 -17.03
CA GLY A 53 8.68 0.18 -16.12
C GLY A 53 9.54 0.22 -14.86
N LYS A 54 8.85 0.22 -13.72
CA LYS A 54 9.03 -0.66 -12.55
C LYS A 54 7.88 -0.32 -11.60
N GLN A 55 6.77 -1.04 -11.72
CA GLN A 55 5.78 -1.05 -10.66
C GLN A 55 6.44 -1.78 -9.49
N SER A 56 7.01 -1.05 -8.54
CA SER A 56 7.23 -1.59 -7.20
C SER A 56 5.85 -1.78 -6.58
N HIS A 57 5.17 -2.85 -6.99
CA HIS A 57 4.11 -3.42 -6.18
C HIS A 57 4.76 -3.70 -4.84
N GLN A 58 4.40 -2.94 -3.81
CA GLN A 58 4.48 -3.48 -2.47
C GLN A 58 3.47 -4.62 -2.43
N HIS A 59 3.93 -5.80 -2.84
CA HIS A 59 3.29 -7.06 -2.57
C HIS A 59 3.15 -7.16 -1.05
N HIS A 60 1.95 -6.89 -0.54
CA HIS A 60 1.59 -7.42 0.77
C HIS A 60 1.60 -8.94 0.61
N HIS A 61 2.65 -9.58 1.13
CA HIS A 61 2.78 -11.03 1.18
C HIS A 61 1.58 -11.62 1.91
N HIS A 62 0.61 -12.15 1.19
CA HIS A 62 -0.35 -13.10 1.75
C HIS A 62 0.32 -14.47 1.77
N HIS A 63 0.70 -14.91 2.97
CA HIS A 63 1.22 -16.25 3.21
C HIS A 63 0.19 -17.29 2.74
N HIS A 64 0.59 -18.10 1.75
CA HIS A 64 -0.07 -19.35 1.41
C HIS A 64 0.03 -20.31 2.60
N HIS A 65 -1.05 -20.44 3.37
CA HIS A 65 -1.21 -21.58 4.27
C HIS A 65 -1.83 -22.74 3.50
N HIS A 66 -1.01 -23.78 3.27
CA HIS A 66 -1.47 -25.13 2.93
C HIS A 66 -2.48 -25.60 3.99
N HIS A 67 -3.76 -25.67 3.62
CA HIS A 67 -4.77 -26.28 4.47
C HIS A 67 -5.14 -27.67 3.93
N HIS A 68 -4.70 -28.67 4.68
CA HIS A 68 -5.13 -30.06 4.57
C HIS A 68 -6.66 -30.16 4.64
N HIS A 69 -7.25 -30.75 3.61
CA HIS A 69 -8.67 -31.10 3.57
C HIS A 69 -8.95 -32.25 4.55
N HIS A 70 -9.61 -31.95 5.67
CA HIS A 70 -10.35 -32.95 6.44
C HIS A 70 -11.78 -32.46 6.66
N HIS A 71 -12.72 -33.34 6.35
CA HIS A 71 -14.16 -33.14 6.34
C HIS A 71 -14.73 -32.85 7.74
N GLY A 72 -15.70 -31.96 7.83
CA GLY A 72 -16.56 -31.80 9.01
C GLY A 72 -17.11 -30.37 9.14
N GLY A 73 -18.42 -30.21 8.96
CA GLY A 73 -19.08 -28.92 8.79
C GLY A 73 -18.98 -27.94 9.95
N GLY A 74 -19.00 -26.65 9.55
CA GLY A 74 -19.52 -25.45 10.21
C GLY A 74 -19.57 -25.37 11.74
N CYS A 75 -18.87 -24.37 12.28
CA CYS A 75 -19.42 -23.29 13.11
C CYS A 75 -18.35 -22.23 13.34
N CYS A 76 -18.77 -20.96 13.27
CA CYS A 76 -17.97 -19.78 13.53
C CYS A 76 -17.56 -19.69 15.02
N SER A 77 -16.28 -19.42 15.29
CA SER A 77 -15.73 -18.63 16.41
C SER A 77 -14.29 -19.05 16.66
N GLY A 78 -13.38 -18.09 16.78
CA GLY A 78 -11.95 -18.36 16.97
C GLY A 78 -11.25 -17.19 17.63
N GLU A 79 -11.30 -17.21 18.96
CA GLU A 79 -10.71 -16.29 19.92
C GLU A 79 -9.16 -16.35 19.96
N VAL A 80 -8.57 -15.27 20.48
CA VAL A 80 -7.15 -14.95 20.76
C VAL A 80 -6.24 -16.11 21.20
N LYS A 81 -5.00 -16.18 20.67
CA LYS A 81 -3.86 -16.97 21.20
C LYS A 81 -2.53 -16.32 20.75
N SER A 82 -1.68 -15.72 21.58
CA SER A 82 -0.85 -16.19 22.72
C SER A 82 0.62 -16.41 22.32
N ASP A 83 1.53 -15.64 22.91
CA ASP A 83 3.00 -15.73 22.80
C ASP A 83 3.57 -17.09 23.22
N PRO A 84 4.72 -17.52 22.66
CA PRO A 84 5.56 -18.53 23.28
C PRO A 84 6.92 -17.96 23.75
N LYS A 85 7.15 -18.04 25.07
CA LYS A 85 8.49 -18.24 25.66
C LYS A 85 8.85 -19.72 25.54
N THR A 86 10.11 -20.04 25.27
CA THR A 86 10.95 -20.87 26.16
C THR A 86 12.41 -20.95 25.71
N ASP A 87 13.26 -20.88 26.72
CA ASP A 87 14.72 -20.97 26.79
C ASP A 87 15.36 -22.23 26.19
N SER A 88 16.64 -22.12 25.83
CA SER A 88 17.63 -23.20 26.01
C SER A 88 19.06 -22.65 26.18
N LYS A 89 19.72 -23.19 27.21
CA LYS A 89 21.01 -22.85 27.84
C LYS A 89 22.27 -23.06 26.98
N ALA A 90 23.31 -22.25 27.21
CA ALA A 90 24.70 -22.71 27.49
C ALA A 90 25.61 -21.54 27.95
N ASN A 91 26.44 -21.82 28.96
CA ASN A 91 27.40 -20.96 29.70
C ASN A 91 28.86 -21.33 29.30
N PRO A 92 29.94 -20.91 30.00
CA PRO A 92 30.57 -19.60 30.23
C PRO A 92 31.86 -19.39 29.38
N SER A 93 32.42 -18.17 29.36
CA SER A 93 33.82 -17.86 29.75
C SER A 93 34.44 -16.63 29.07
N LYS A 94 35.18 -15.87 29.89
CA LYS A 94 36.50 -15.26 29.63
C LYS A 94 36.58 -13.73 29.50
N ALA A 95 36.93 -13.13 30.65
CA ALA A 95 37.99 -12.16 30.92
C ALA A 95 38.44 -11.17 29.83
N GLY A 96 38.44 -9.89 30.23
CA GLY A 96 39.22 -8.78 29.68
C GLY A 96 39.20 -7.64 30.69
#